data_AF-A0A822CAV1-F1
#
_entry.id   AF-A0A822CAV1-F1
#
_cell.length_a   1.000
_cell.length_b   1.000
_cell.length_c   1.000
_cell.angle_alpha   90.00
_cell.angle_beta   90.00
_cell.angle_gamma   90.00
#
_symmetry.space_group_name_H-M   'P 1'
#
loop_
_entity.id
_entity.type
_entity.pdbx_description
1 polymer ?
#
loop_
_entity_poly.entity_id
_entity_poly.type
_entity_poly.pdbx_seq_one_letter_code
_entity_poly.pdbx_strand_id
1 'polypeptide(L)'
;FTLIPLLILYDEFDLPEPKLYNLKYEMILACFLTAIIYFIQLLFGMKNYQKHMLNAYKGIFIDIPPRSAFKNVRLISKHIHYPGYCIAYLTIGYIIIGNIIFFSLIALHVLFKHLFLMEEFATIFIPILVIYLITFIIQWFLSRTFFLQ
;
A
#
# COMPACT_ATOMS: atom_id res chain seq x y z
N PHE A 1 6.61 -3.42 -17.75
CA PHE A 1 5.29 -3.00 -18.28
C PHE A 1 5.03 -3.40 -19.73
N THR A 2 6.03 -3.87 -20.49
CA THR A 2 5.86 -4.20 -21.92
C THR A 2 5.43 -5.63 -22.23
N LEU A 3 5.41 -6.55 -21.25
CA LEU A 3 5.13 -7.98 -21.49
C LEU A 3 3.73 -8.46 -21.06
N ILE A 4 3.03 -7.71 -20.21
CA ILE A 4 1.71 -8.11 -19.69
C ILE A 4 0.58 -7.98 -20.74
N PRO A 5 0.57 -7.00 -21.68
CA PRO A 5 -0.51 -6.92 -22.66
C PRO A 5 -0.32 -7.86 -23.88
N LEU A 6 0.84 -8.52 -24.02
CA LEU A 6 1.11 -9.39 -25.18
C LEU A 6 0.58 -10.83 -25.01
N LEU A 7 0.37 -11.25 -23.76
CA LEU A 7 -0.10 -12.60 -23.42
C LEU A 7 -1.62 -12.77 -23.61
N ILE A 8 -2.34 -11.68 -23.93
CA ILE A 8 -3.79 -11.69 -24.16
C ILE A 8 -4.15 -12.15 -25.59
N LEU A 9 -3.16 -12.31 -26.49
CA LEU A 9 -3.38 -12.50 -27.93
C LEU A 9 -3.02 -13.88 -28.49
N TYR A 10 -2.60 -14.87 -27.68
CA TYR A 10 -1.94 -16.08 -28.22
C TYR A 10 -2.50 -17.47 -27.83
N ASP A 11 -3.66 -17.60 -27.20
CA ASP A 11 -4.23 -18.93 -26.90
C ASP A 11 -5.36 -19.31 -27.86
N GLU A 12 -4.97 -19.64 -29.10
CA GLU A 12 -5.65 -20.64 -29.93
C GLU A 12 -4.61 -21.73 -30.22
N PHE A 13 -4.44 -22.72 -29.34
CA PHE A 13 -3.89 -24.02 -29.71
C PHE A 13 -4.35 -25.10 -28.71
N ASP A 14 -5.18 -26.01 -29.20
CA ASP A 14 -5.76 -27.15 -28.51
C ASP A 14 -4.70 -28.07 -27.88
N LEU A 15 -4.57 -27.98 -26.56
CA LEU A 15 -4.08 -29.03 -25.66
C LEU A 15 -5.09 -29.09 -24.50
N PRO A 16 -5.42 -30.25 -23.92
CA PRO A 16 -6.35 -30.32 -22.79
C PRO A 16 -5.73 -29.56 -21.61
N GLU A 17 -6.19 -28.32 -21.42
CA GLU A 17 -5.54 -27.37 -20.53
C GLU A 17 -5.59 -27.85 -19.07
N PRO A 18 -4.48 -27.76 -18.33
CA PRO A 18 -4.48 -28.01 -16.89
C PRO A 18 -5.23 -26.87 -16.20
N LYS A 19 -6.57 -26.97 -16.08
CA LYS A 19 -7.48 -26.03 -15.39
C LYS A 19 -6.77 -24.74 -14.94
N LEU A 20 -6.48 -23.86 -15.89
CA LEU A 20 -5.76 -22.61 -15.64
C LEU A 20 -6.55 -21.87 -14.57
N TYR A 21 -5.93 -21.63 -13.41
CA TYR A 21 -6.55 -20.84 -12.35
C TYR A 21 -6.99 -19.52 -12.96
N ASN A 22 -8.30 -19.26 -12.92
CA ASN A 22 -8.89 -18.12 -13.61
C ASN A 22 -8.66 -16.85 -12.77
N LEU A 23 -7.40 -16.38 -12.70
CA LEU A 23 -6.94 -15.22 -11.92
C LEU A 23 -7.47 -13.88 -12.44
N LYS A 24 -8.37 -13.91 -13.42
CA LYS A 24 -8.96 -12.72 -14.05
C LYS A 24 -9.69 -11.86 -13.03
N TYR A 25 -10.39 -12.50 -12.08
CA TYR A 25 -11.14 -11.79 -11.05
C TYR A 25 -10.21 -11.04 -10.09
N GLU A 26 -9.16 -11.71 -9.60
CA GLU A 26 -8.15 -11.14 -8.71
C GLU A 26 -7.40 -10.00 -9.38
N MET A 27 -7.11 -10.11 -10.68
CA MET A 27 -6.46 -9.05 -11.45
C MET A 27 -7.35 -7.81 -11.58
N ILE A 28 -8.63 -7.98 -11.94
CA ILE A 28 -9.59 -6.86 -12.04
C ILE A 28 -9.75 -6.18 -10.67
N LEU A 29 -9.91 -6.98 -9.62
CA LEU A 29 -10.08 -6.48 -8.26
C LEU A 29 -8.82 -5.73 -7.77
N ALA A 30 -7.62 -6.23 -8.07
CA ALA A 30 -6.37 -5.56 -7.77
C ALA A 30 -6.26 -4.21 -8.48
N CYS A 31 -6.56 -4.16 -9.78
CA CYS A 31 -6.56 -2.91 -10.55
C CYS A 31 -7.54 -1.88 -9.98
N PHE A 32 -8.76 -2.31 -9.64
CA PHE A 32 -9.79 -1.44 -9.09
C PHE A 32 -9.39 -0.88 -7.71
N LEU A 33 -8.91 -1.73 -6.80
CA LEU A 33 -8.41 -1.30 -5.49
C LEU A 33 -7.23 -0.32 -5.62
N THR A 34 -6.28 -0.63 -6.50
CA THR A 34 -5.12 0.23 -6.73
C THR A 34 -5.55 1.61 -7.24
N ALA A 35 -6.52 1.67 -8.16
CA ALA A 35 -7.07 2.91 -8.67
C ALA A 35 -7.74 3.75 -7.56
N ILE A 36 -8.53 3.12 -6.68
CA ILE A 36 -9.17 3.80 -5.54
C ILE A 36 -8.14 4.36 -4.58
N ILE A 37 -7.14 3.57 -4.20
CA ILE A 37 -6.06 4.00 -3.28
C ILE A 37 -5.33 5.21 -3.87
N TYR A 38 -5.00 5.17 -5.16
CA TYR A 38 -4.34 6.26 -5.85
C TYR A 38 -5.19 7.52 -5.93
N PHE A 39 -6.48 7.36 -6.22
CA PHE A 39 -7.41 8.48 -6.25
C PHE A 39 -7.48 9.18 -4.88
N ILE A 40 -7.62 8.41 -3.80
CA ILE A 40 -7.63 8.93 -2.43
C ILE A 40 -6.30 9.62 -2.11
N GLN A 41 -5.17 9.01 -2.46
CA GLN A 41 -3.84 9.57 -2.21
C GLN A 41 -3.62 10.89 -2.95
N LEU A 42 -4.14 11.03 -4.16
CA LEU A 42 -4.12 12.29 -4.92
C LEU A 42 -4.93 13.37 -4.23
N LEU A 43 -6.13 13.07 -3.75
CA LEU A 43 -6.97 14.04 -3.02
C LEU A 43 -6.28 14.53 -1.74
N PHE A 44 -5.69 13.62 -0.95
CA PHE A 44 -4.90 14.00 0.22
C PHE A 44 -3.66 14.81 -0.15
N GLY A 45 -2.97 14.42 -1.22
CA GLY A 45 -1.82 15.15 -1.76
C GLY A 45 -2.18 16.59 -2.12
N MET A 46 -3.29 16.80 -2.83
CA MET A 46 -3.78 18.13 -3.20
C MET A 46 -4.13 18.97 -1.97
N LYS A 47 -4.84 18.39 -1.00
CA LYS A 47 -5.22 19.07 0.25
C LYS A 47 -3.99 19.51 1.05
N ASN A 48 -2.99 18.63 1.17
CA ASN A 48 -1.74 18.93 1.85
C ASN A 48 -0.95 19.99 1.09
N TYR A 49 -0.87 19.89 -0.23
CA TYR A 49 -0.21 20.90 -1.07
C TYR A 49 -0.82 22.28 -0.85
N GLN A 50 -2.16 22.39 -0.87
CA GLN A 50 -2.86 23.64 -0.58
C GLN A 50 -2.55 24.17 0.83
N LYS A 51 -2.55 23.31 1.85
CA LYS A 51 -2.21 23.68 3.23
C LYS A 51 -0.79 24.24 3.31
N HIS A 52 0.19 23.56 2.72
CA HIS A 52 1.59 24.00 2.75
C HIS A 52 1.80 25.30 1.98
N MET A 53 1.15 25.49 0.83
CA MET A 53 1.17 26.76 0.10
C MET A 53 0.61 27.91 0.93
N LEU A 54 -0.55 27.73 1.58
CA LEU A 54 -1.13 28.76 2.44
C LEU A 54 -0.20 29.12 3.61
N ASN A 55 0.41 28.12 4.24
CA ASN A 55 1.37 28.34 5.33
C ASN A 55 2.62 29.08 4.84
N ALA A 56 3.11 28.77 3.65
CA ALA A 56 4.22 29.48 3.03
C ALA A 56 3.91 30.98 2.81
N TYR A 57 2.69 31.31 2.36
CA TYR A 57 2.26 32.70 2.20
C TYR A 57 2.14 33.43 3.53
N LYS A 58 1.78 32.73 4.61
CA LYS A 58 1.74 33.27 5.98
C LYS A 58 3.12 33.38 6.63
N GLY A 59 4.19 32.91 5.97
CA GLY A 59 5.54 32.87 6.55
C GLY A 59 5.76 31.77 7.59
N ILE A 60 4.88 30.77 7.66
CA ILE A 60 4.97 29.64 8.59
C ILE A 60 5.67 28.48 7.88
N PHE A 61 6.93 28.21 8.24
CA PHE A 61 7.81 27.23 7.59
C PHE A 61 8.09 26.00 8.46
N ILE A 62 7.05 25.45 9.12
CA ILE A 62 7.20 24.27 10.00
C ILE A 62 7.44 23.00 9.19
N ASP A 63 6.61 22.78 8.17
CA ASP A 63 6.63 21.55 7.36
C ASP A 63 7.40 21.72 6.04
N ILE A 64 7.82 22.95 5.72
CA ILE A 64 8.51 23.30 4.47
C ILE A 64 9.79 24.06 4.78
N PRO A 65 10.88 23.80 4.05
CA PRO A 65 12.13 24.54 4.23
C PRO A 65 11.94 26.05 3.99
N PRO A 66 12.59 26.92 4.78
CA PRO A 66 12.49 28.37 4.63
C PRO A 66 13.13 28.85 3.33
N ARG A 67 12.67 30.01 2.82
CA ARG A 67 13.17 30.59 1.56
C ARG A 67 14.68 30.83 1.54
N SER A 68 15.29 31.13 2.69
CA SER A 68 16.74 31.33 2.85
C SER A 68 17.57 30.08 2.54
N ALA A 69 16.97 28.89 2.57
CA ALA A 69 17.66 27.63 2.28
C ALA A 69 17.89 27.38 0.77
N PHE A 70 17.35 28.23 -0.11
CA PHE A 70 17.37 28.01 -1.56
C PHE A 70 18.18 29.04 -2.32
N LYS A 71 19.14 28.58 -3.14
CA LYS A 71 19.79 29.41 -4.17
C LYS A 71 18.87 29.55 -5.39
N ASN A 72 18.67 30.77 -5.90
CA ASN A 72 17.71 31.09 -6.98
C ASN A 72 17.83 30.19 -8.22
N VAL A 73 19.06 29.89 -8.68
CA VAL A 73 19.30 29.03 -9.85
C VAL A 73 18.84 27.58 -9.63
N ARG A 74 19.03 27.07 -8.41
CA ARG A 74 18.61 25.71 -8.03
C ARG A 74 17.09 25.59 -7.92
N LEU A 75 16.41 26.68 -7.55
CA LEU A 75 14.95 26.75 -7.46
C LEU A 75 14.31 26.61 -8.84
N ILE A 76 14.78 27.39 -9.82
CA ILE A 76 14.23 27.40 -11.18
C ILE A 76 14.44 26.04 -11.86
N SER A 77 15.65 25.48 -11.80
CA SER A 77 15.94 24.16 -12.38
C SER A 77 15.07 23.06 -11.77
N LYS A 78 14.87 23.06 -10.44
CA LYS A 78 14.02 22.06 -9.78
C LYS A 78 12.54 22.20 -10.13
N HIS A 79 12.04 23.43 -10.33
CA HIS A 79 10.64 23.65 -10.69
C HIS A 79 10.30 23.16 -12.09
N ILE A 80 11.22 23.29 -13.05
CA ILE A 80 11.00 22.83 -14.44
C ILE A 80 10.84 21.31 -14.50
N HIS A 81 11.61 20.56 -13.72
CA HIS A 81 11.56 19.09 -13.73
C HIS A 81 10.55 18.49 -12.74
N TYR A 82 10.01 19.29 -11.82
CA TYR A 82 9.12 18.82 -10.76
C TYR A 82 7.89 18.03 -11.28
N PRO A 83 7.17 18.47 -12.33
CA PRO A 83 6.03 17.70 -12.84
C PRO A 83 6.44 16.32 -13.37
N GLY A 84 7.57 16.24 -14.08
CA GLY A 84 8.09 14.99 -14.61
C GLY A 84 8.47 14.01 -13.50
N TYR A 85 9.15 14.49 -12.45
CA TYR A 85 9.43 13.66 -11.28
C TYR A 85 8.15 13.18 -10.59
N CYS A 86 7.16 14.06 -10.42
CA CYS A 86 5.90 13.71 -9.79
C CYS A 86 5.18 12.58 -10.54
N ILE A 87 5.06 12.70 -11.87
CA ILE A 87 4.43 11.68 -12.72
C ILE A 87 5.22 10.37 -12.68
N ALA A 88 6.56 10.42 -12.75
CA ALA A 88 7.40 9.23 -12.69
C ALA A 88 7.24 8.47 -11.38
N TYR A 89 7.31 9.16 -10.23
CA TYR A 89 7.12 8.54 -8.91
C TYR A 89 5.70 8.01 -8.72
N LEU A 90 4.69 8.75 -9.19
CA LEU A 90 3.30 8.31 -9.15
C LEU A 90 3.11 7.02 -9.95
N THR A 91 3.65 6.96 -11.16
CA THR A 91 3.60 5.77 -12.02
C THR A 91 4.32 4.60 -11.40
N ILE A 92 5.56 4.77 -10.92
CA ILE A 92 6.33 3.69 -10.29
C ILE A 92 5.62 3.17 -9.04
N GLY A 93 5.09 4.06 -8.20
CA GLY A 93 4.33 3.66 -7.03
C GLY A 93 3.06 2.87 -7.42
N TYR A 94 2.38 3.26 -8.51
CA TYR A 94 1.14 2.60 -8.95
C TYR A 94 1.42 1.15 -9.33
N ILE A 95 2.54 0.94 -10.02
CA ILE A 95 3.05 -0.38 -10.39
C ILE A 95 3.34 -1.20 -9.14
N ILE A 96 4.09 -0.65 -8.19
CA ILE A 96 4.51 -1.37 -6.98
C ILE A 96 3.29 -1.76 -6.13
N ILE A 97 2.42 -0.80 -5.83
CA ILE A 97 1.22 -1.02 -5.01
C ILE A 97 0.28 -2.01 -5.70
N GLY A 98 0.08 -1.89 -7.02
CA GLY A 98 -0.74 -2.82 -7.78
C GLY A 98 -0.25 -4.26 -7.70
N ASN A 99 1.07 -4.48 -7.82
CA ASN A 99 1.65 -5.82 -7.66
C ASN A 99 1.50 -6.34 -6.23
N ILE A 100 1.73 -5.49 -5.20
CA ILE A 100 1.57 -5.90 -3.80
C ILE A 100 0.14 -6.33 -3.50
N ILE A 101 -0.86 -5.58 -4.00
CA ILE A 101 -2.27 -5.91 -3.82
C ILE A 101 -2.60 -7.21 -4.56
N PHE A 102 -2.14 -7.36 -5.79
CA PHE A 102 -2.35 -8.57 -6.58
C PHE A 102 -1.79 -9.82 -5.89
N PHE A 103 -0.54 -9.78 -5.42
CA PHE A 103 0.06 -10.90 -4.68
C PHE A 103 -0.66 -11.18 -3.36
N SER A 104 -1.09 -10.14 -2.65
CA SER A 104 -1.89 -10.29 -1.42
C SER A 104 -3.22 -11.00 -1.69
N LEU A 105 -3.90 -10.69 -2.81
CA LEU A 105 -5.16 -11.33 -3.20
C LEU A 105 -4.96 -12.78 -3.60
N ILE A 106 -3.88 -13.10 -4.33
CA ILE A 106 -3.54 -14.50 -4.64
C ILE A 106 -3.25 -15.27 -3.35
N ALA A 107 -2.45 -14.72 -2.45
CA ALA A 107 -2.13 -15.35 -1.17
C ALA A 107 -3.39 -15.63 -0.36
N LEU A 108 -4.30 -14.65 -0.30
CA LEU A 108 -5.59 -14.78 0.35
C LEU A 108 -6.47 -15.85 -0.31
N HIS A 109 -6.53 -15.88 -1.65
CA HIS A 109 -7.28 -16.90 -2.39
C HIS A 109 -6.76 -18.32 -2.07
N VAL A 110 -5.44 -18.51 -2.09
CA VAL A 110 -4.80 -19.80 -1.76
C VAL A 110 -5.10 -20.20 -0.32
N LEU A 111 -5.04 -19.25 0.61
CA LEU A 111 -5.32 -19.47 2.02
C LEU A 111 -6.77 -19.93 2.26
N PHE A 112 -7.75 -19.28 1.63
CA PHE A 112 -9.16 -19.70 1.72
C PHE A 112 -9.44 -21.02 1.00
N LYS A 113 -8.69 -21.35 -0.04
CA LYS A 113 -8.84 -22.65 -0.71
C LYS A 113 -8.31 -23.80 0.13
N HIS A 114 -7.26 -23.56 0.92
CA HIS A 114 -6.65 -24.54 1.81
C HIS A 114 -7.03 -24.30 3.29
N LEU A 115 -8.34 -24.16 3.56
CA LEU A 115 -8.88 -23.99 4.91
C LEU A 115 -8.38 -25.03 5.91
N PHE A 116 -8.18 -26.27 5.49
CA PHE A 116 -7.63 -27.33 6.32
C PHE A 116 -6.25 -26.99 6.91
N LEU A 117 -5.36 -26.36 6.14
CA LEU A 117 -4.05 -25.93 6.64
C LEU A 117 -4.21 -24.80 7.66
N MET A 118 -5.17 -23.89 7.45
CA MET A 118 -5.45 -22.81 8.38
C MET A 118 -6.00 -23.32 9.72
N GLU A 119 -6.81 -24.37 9.71
CA GLU A 119 -7.30 -25.00 10.94
C GLU A 119 -6.15 -25.58 11.77
N GLU A 120 -5.23 -26.32 11.15
CA GLU A 120 -4.03 -26.87 11.81
C GLU A 120 -3.09 -25.78 12.34
N PHE A 121 -2.90 -24.68 11.60
CA PHE A 121 -2.13 -23.55 12.12
C PHE A 121 -2.85 -22.86 13.28
N ALA A 122 -4.18 -22.74 13.22
CA ALA A 122 -4.98 -22.08 14.24
C ALA A 122 -4.98 -22.85 15.57
N THR A 123 -5.05 -24.19 15.54
CA THR A 123 -4.98 -25.01 16.76
C THR A 123 -3.68 -24.79 17.54
N ILE A 124 -2.57 -24.50 16.85
CA ILE A 124 -1.28 -24.18 17.47
C ILE A 124 -1.19 -22.71 17.88
N PHE A 125 -1.62 -21.78 17.03
CA PHE A 125 -1.46 -20.34 17.28
C PHE A 125 -2.42 -19.78 18.33
N ILE A 126 -3.67 -20.24 18.34
CA ILE A 126 -4.70 -19.75 19.27
C ILE A 126 -4.27 -19.90 20.74
N PRO A 127 -3.80 -21.06 21.24
CA PRO A 127 -3.42 -21.18 22.65
C PRO A 127 -2.25 -20.26 23.02
N ILE A 128 -1.26 -20.10 22.13
CA ILE A 128 -0.12 -19.19 22.35
C ILE A 128 -0.62 -17.74 22.46
N LEU A 129 -1.52 -17.35 21.56
CA LEU A 129 -2.08 -15.99 21.51
C LEU A 129 -2.94 -15.70 22.75
N VAL A 130 -3.71 -16.70 23.22
CA VAL A 130 -4.51 -16.60 24.46
C VAL A 130 -3.60 -16.40 25.67
N ILE A 131 -2.52 -17.17 25.81
CA ILE A 131 -1.55 -17.00 26.90
C ILE A 131 -0.95 -15.60 26.86
N TYR A 132 -0.52 -15.14 25.68
CA TYR A 132 0.04 -13.80 25.50
C TYR A 132 -0.96 -12.70 25.91
N LEU A 133 -2.22 -12.79 25.46
CA LEU A 133 -3.26 -11.83 25.83
C LEU A 133 -3.54 -11.82 27.33
N ILE A 134 -3.60 -12.99 27.98
CA ILE A 134 -3.79 -13.07 29.43
C ILE A 134 -2.64 -12.38 30.15
N THR A 135 -1.38 -12.65 29.76
CA THR A 135 -0.23 -11.98 30.38
C THR A 135 -0.27 -10.46 30.20
N PHE A 136 -0.66 -9.99 29.01
CA PHE A 136 -0.81 -8.57 28.73
C PHE A 136 -1.91 -7.92 29.57
N ILE A 137 -3.07 -8.56 29.71
CA ILE A 137 -4.19 -8.06 30.53
C ILE A 137 -3.80 -8.00 32.00
N ILE A 138 -3.14 -9.04 32.53
CA ILE A 138 -2.67 -9.08 33.92
C ILE A 138 -1.64 -7.97 34.18
N GLN A 139 -0.68 -7.78 33.28
CA GLN A 139 0.31 -6.70 33.39
C GLN A 139 -0.35 -5.32 33.38
N TRP A 140 -1.29 -5.08 32.45
CA TRP A 140 -2.04 -3.84 32.39
C TRP A 140 -2.83 -3.59 33.68
N PHE A 141 -3.50 -4.62 34.19
CA PHE A 141 -4.27 -4.53 35.42
C PHE A 141 -3.37 -4.22 36.64
N LEU A 142 -2.30 -4.99 36.83
CA LEU A 142 -1.34 -4.79 37.93
C LEU A 142 -0.67 -3.41 37.88
N SER A 143 -0.25 -2.98 36.69
CA SER A 143 0.35 -1.65 36.49
C SER A 143 -0.59 -0.55 36.95
N ARG A 144 -1.87 -0.63 36.57
CA ARG A 144 -2.87 0.38 36.88
C ARG A 144 -3.30 0.38 38.35
N THR A 145 -3.39 -0.78 39.00
CA THR A 145 -3.94 -0.89 40.36
C THR A 145 -2.89 -0.84 41.47
N PHE A 146 -1.68 -1.37 41.23
CA PHE A 146 -0.66 -1.49 42.29
C PHE A 146 0.58 -0.62 42.07
N PHE A 147 1.01 -0.38 40.83
CA PHE A 147 2.30 0.30 40.57
C PHE A 147 2.17 1.80 40.23
N LEU A 148 0.97 2.27 39.86
CA LEU A 148 0.68 3.67 39.52
C LEU A 148 -0.06 4.45 40.64
N GLN A 149 -0.21 3.84 41.82
CA GLN A 149 -0.57 4.55 43.08
C GLN A 149 0.70 5.02 43.78
#